data_AF-A0A0D0D2S0-F1
#
_entry.id   AF-A0A0D0D2S0-F1
#
_cell.length_a   1.000
_cell.length_b   1.000
_cell.length_c   1.000
_cell.angle_alpha   90.00
_cell.angle_beta   90.00
_cell.angle_gamma   90.00
#
_symmetry.space_group_name_H-M   'P 1'
#
loop_
_entity.id
_entity.type
_entity.pdbx_description
1 polymer ?
#
loop_
_entity_poly.entity_id
_entity_poly.type
_entity_poly.pdbx_seq_one_letter_code
_entity_poly.pdbx_strand_id
1 'polypeptide(L)'
;MSESHLPIVRAHGLEHLRTEKSWRPIVTVAVGDHQCHELNLGSDGQNPNLKQYFAFHEIDASSRLDISVYHRASSKKKSKKRNLVANAGCTLQELARLQAQQQCVEIKLNCVSRHQRGTNKGRVAAALLIARFEIPEFRSVAMTHSKGGACESDILTDEGRLLFLLVGDLNVIFALGYCSSPTASESSAEPTFTWPEAPSHPESAIRASAGYWSDSDGARSEDERGPLLKHPVNEPIFVPHSSDAKESDQPLGRKDSILWFAASMLPIYTEAIATNQNVSSIDSIVDSFSPYRALRDARVDSDYERVLTKLQAEWSFVGASLVALAGLEAAVFGFSSGSLFTVDSIAKRAIAMGSVASGIGLSIDAWFLLIYSGADSTKFQKMALDVYGKYLFFCISARLPALCMFASAFALMTFLLAVAWSAWPNAVLVMSFVAGMLISLQFIVYGLHCVVVFIVEVVKGIRRGFLRCFKWIRPPPPDVVEKHR
;
A
#
# COMPACT_ATOMS: atom_id res chain seq x y z
N MET A 1 -42.66 14.08 -17.12
CA MET A 1 -41.27 14.55 -17.05
C MET A 1 -40.44 13.42 -16.45
N SER A 2 -39.39 12.99 -17.14
CA SER A 2 -38.48 11.95 -16.64
C SER A 2 -37.49 12.58 -15.66
N GLU A 3 -37.42 12.04 -14.45
CA GLU A 3 -36.44 12.40 -13.44
C GLU A 3 -35.35 11.32 -13.43
N SER A 4 -34.09 11.74 -13.61
CA SER A 4 -32.95 10.82 -13.58
C SER A 4 -32.14 11.01 -12.30
N HIS A 5 -31.67 9.91 -11.71
CA HIS A 5 -30.88 9.95 -10.48
C HIS A 5 -29.44 9.49 -10.73
N LEU A 6 -28.47 10.23 -10.22
CA LEU A 6 -27.05 9.87 -10.27
C LEU A 6 -26.42 9.89 -8.86
N PRO A 7 -26.55 8.80 -8.10
CA PRO A 7 -25.75 8.61 -6.88
C PRO A 7 -24.26 8.38 -7.21
N ILE A 8 -23.40 9.24 -6.64
CA ILE A 8 -21.95 8.99 -6.59
C ILE A 8 -21.64 8.07 -5.42
N VAL A 9 -20.95 6.96 -5.68
CA VAL A 9 -20.63 5.95 -4.66
C VAL A 9 -19.26 6.20 -4.06
N ARG A 10 -18.22 6.27 -4.90
CA ARG A 10 -16.82 6.35 -4.46
C ARG A 10 -15.90 6.88 -5.56
N ALA A 11 -14.76 7.44 -5.19
CA ALA A 11 -13.65 7.71 -6.09
C ALA A 11 -12.38 6.94 -5.66
N HIS A 12 -11.62 6.44 -6.64
CA HIS A 12 -10.37 5.71 -6.46
C HIS A 12 -9.19 6.45 -7.07
N GLY A 13 -8.00 6.30 -6.48
CA GLY A 13 -6.75 6.87 -7.01
C GLY A 13 -6.59 8.37 -6.77
N LEU A 14 -7.53 9.02 -6.06
CA LEU A 14 -7.45 10.44 -5.73
C LEU A 14 -6.30 10.75 -4.75
N GLU A 15 -5.92 9.78 -3.92
CA GLU A 15 -4.80 9.84 -3.00
C GLU A 15 -3.45 10.03 -3.71
N HIS A 16 -3.34 9.62 -4.97
CA HIS A 16 -2.12 9.80 -5.77
C HIS A 16 -2.02 11.21 -6.38
N LEU A 17 -3.13 11.95 -6.45
CA LEU A 17 -3.17 13.28 -7.07
C LEU A 17 -2.62 14.37 -6.15
N ARG A 18 -2.49 14.09 -4.85
CA ARG A 18 -1.97 15.02 -3.84
C ARG A 18 -1.19 14.28 -2.77
N THR A 19 -0.08 14.87 -2.34
CA THR A 19 0.76 14.36 -1.24
C THR A 19 0.21 14.64 0.15
N GLU A 20 -0.89 15.40 0.26
CA GLU A 20 -1.51 15.76 1.53
C GLU A 20 -2.20 14.53 2.14
N LYS A 21 -1.74 14.08 3.31
CA LYS A 21 -2.22 12.85 3.98
C LYS A 21 -3.73 12.83 4.32
N SER A 22 -4.45 13.95 4.20
CA SER A 22 -5.85 14.06 4.67
C SER A 22 -6.64 15.17 3.97
N TRP A 23 -6.72 15.15 2.64
CA TRP A 23 -7.60 16.07 1.91
C TRP A 23 -8.97 15.42 1.64
N ARG A 24 -10.03 16.23 1.60
CA ARG A 24 -11.40 15.79 1.27
C ARG A 24 -11.77 16.26 -0.13
N PRO A 25 -11.97 15.34 -1.10
CA PRO A 25 -12.38 15.71 -2.44
C PRO A 25 -13.79 16.29 -2.47
N ILE A 26 -13.97 17.32 -3.29
CA ILE A 26 -15.27 17.92 -3.57
C ILE A 26 -15.60 17.59 -5.01
N VAL A 27 -16.59 16.73 -5.23
CA VAL A 27 -17.05 16.36 -6.57
C VAL A 27 -18.23 17.26 -6.94
N THR A 28 -18.09 17.95 -8.06
CA THR A 28 -19.13 18.75 -8.68
C THR A 28 -19.57 18.07 -9.96
N VAL A 29 -20.87 17.90 -10.12
CA VAL A 29 -21.48 17.34 -11.32
C VAL A 29 -22.41 18.38 -11.91
N ALA A 30 -22.09 18.79 -13.14
CA ALA A 30 -22.91 19.71 -13.92
C ALA A 30 -23.53 18.98 -15.11
N VAL A 31 -24.82 19.24 -15.37
CA VAL A 31 -25.49 18.79 -16.60
C VAL A 31 -25.86 20.02 -17.42
N GLY A 32 -25.20 20.18 -18.56
CA GLY A 32 -25.30 21.40 -19.37
C GLY A 32 -25.02 22.66 -18.54
N ASP A 33 -25.76 23.73 -18.81
CA ASP A 33 -25.60 25.03 -18.13
C ASP A 33 -26.57 25.24 -16.96
N HIS A 34 -27.41 24.27 -16.63
CA HIS A 34 -28.61 24.52 -15.81
C HIS A 34 -28.57 23.90 -14.41
N GLN A 35 -27.95 22.74 -14.23
CA GLN A 35 -27.99 22.01 -12.96
C GLN A 35 -26.57 21.67 -12.51
N CYS A 36 -26.20 22.11 -11.31
CA CYS A 36 -24.88 21.88 -10.72
C CYS A 36 -25.06 21.35 -9.29
N HIS A 37 -24.61 20.12 -9.06
CA HIS A 37 -24.66 19.49 -7.75
C HIS A 37 -23.27 19.28 -7.19
N GLU A 38 -23.13 19.37 -5.87
CA GLU A 38 -21.86 19.23 -5.16
C GLU A 38 -21.95 18.18 -4.06
N LEU A 39 -20.90 17.37 -3.96
CA LEU A 39 -20.74 16.33 -2.95
C LEU A 39 -19.33 16.36 -2.35
N ASN A 40 -19.25 16.30 -1.02
CA ASN A 40 -17.99 16.17 -0.30
C ASN A 40 -17.71 14.70 0.01
N LEU A 41 -16.62 14.17 -0.52
CA LEU A 41 -16.15 12.82 -0.22
C LEU A 41 -15.30 12.80 1.07
N GLY A 42 -15.19 11.61 1.65
CA GLY A 42 -14.22 11.28 2.70
C GLY A 42 -12.78 11.40 2.20
N SER A 43 -11.83 11.42 3.13
CA SER A 43 -10.39 11.45 2.79
C SER A 43 -9.91 10.20 2.06
N ASP A 44 -10.69 9.13 2.12
CA ASP A 44 -10.51 7.87 1.42
C ASP A 44 -11.30 7.80 0.09
N GLY A 45 -11.92 8.90 -0.34
CA GLY A 45 -12.70 8.97 -1.58
C GLY A 45 -14.11 8.38 -1.46
N GLN A 46 -14.59 7.97 -0.28
CA GLN A 46 -15.93 7.42 -0.11
C GLN A 46 -17.00 8.51 0.04
N ASN A 47 -18.22 8.28 -0.45
CA ASN A 47 -19.34 9.18 -0.19
C ASN A 47 -19.90 8.94 1.23
N PRO A 48 -19.75 9.88 2.20
CA PRO A 48 -20.29 9.72 3.55
C PRO A 48 -21.84 9.80 3.59
N ASN A 49 -22.46 10.34 2.55
CA ASN A 49 -23.90 10.52 2.44
C ASN A 49 -24.46 9.75 1.23
N LEU A 50 -24.54 8.42 1.35
CA LEU A 50 -25.12 7.54 0.31
C LEU A 50 -26.61 7.79 0.05
N LYS A 51 -27.29 8.54 0.93
CA LYS A 51 -28.69 8.94 0.73
C LYS A 51 -28.83 10.16 -0.18
N GLN A 52 -27.74 10.91 -0.40
CA GLN A 52 -27.74 12.05 -1.29
C GLN A 52 -27.52 11.56 -2.73
N TYR A 53 -28.55 11.73 -3.55
CA TYR A 53 -28.49 11.52 -5.00
C TYR A 53 -28.68 12.86 -5.71
N PHE A 54 -28.14 12.95 -6.93
CA PHE A 54 -28.43 14.09 -7.80
C PHE A 54 -29.65 13.74 -8.62
N ALA A 55 -30.76 14.42 -8.31
CA ALA A 55 -31.95 14.39 -9.12
C ALA A 55 -31.82 15.44 -10.21
N PHE A 56 -31.99 15.01 -11.45
CA PHE A 56 -31.98 15.90 -12.56
C PHE A 56 -33.30 15.87 -13.33
N HIS A 57 -33.76 17.06 -13.69
CA HIS A 57 -35.03 17.25 -14.39
C HIS A 57 -34.79 17.70 -15.83
N GLU A 58 -35.64 17.22 -16.74
CA GLU A 58 -35.70 17.65 -18.15
C GLU A 58 -34.41 17.40 -18.95
N ILE A 59 -33.65 16.36 -18.60
CA ILE A 59 -32.44 16.02 -19.36
C ILE A 59 -32.77 15.13 -20.56
N ASP A 60 -32.22 15.48 -21.73
CA ASP A 60 -32.18 14.63 -22.91
C ASP A 60 -30.96 13.68 -22.89
N ALA A 61 -31.04 12.53 -23.55
CA ALA A 61 -29.96 11.54 -23.62
C ALA A 61 -28.65 12.10 -24.22
N SER A 62 -28.76 13.14 -25.07
CA SER A 62 -27.64 13.85 -25.68
C SER A 62 -26.93 14.83 -24.72
N SER A 63 -27.50 15.09 -23.55
CA SER A 63 -26.98 16.09 -22.61
C SER A 63 -25.64 15.66 -22.04
N ARG A 64 -24.73 16.62 -21.95
CA ARG A 64 -23.36 16.43 -21.47
C ARG A 64 -23.30 16.58 -19.96
N LEU A 65 -22.70 15.58 -19.31
CA LEU A 65 -22.36 15.54 -17.90
C LEU A 65 -20.89 15.95 -17.75
N ASP A 66 -20.63 17.07 -17.10
CA ASP A 66 -19.29 17.52 -16.75
C ASP A 66 -19.03 17.29 -15.26
N ILE A 67 -18.10 16.40 -14.96
CA ILE A 67 -17.70 16.00 -13.61
C ILE A 67 -16.37 16.66 -13.29
N SER A 68 -16.30 17.39 -12.19
CA SER A 68 -15.10 18.09 -11.75
C SER A 68 -14.79 17.74 -10.30
N VAL A 69 -13.54 17.38 -10.02
CA VAL A 69 -13.04 17.08 -8.68
C VAL A 69 -12.16 18.22 -8.20
N TYR A 70 -12.59 18.87 -7.13
CA TYR A 70 -11.90 20.00 -6.52
C TYR A 70 -11.28 19.63 -5.18
N HIS A 71 -10.18 20.32 -4.86
CA HIS A 71 -9.56 20.34 -3.54
C HIS A 71 -9.68 21.73 -2.91
N ARG A 72 -10.10 21.76 -1.64
CA ARG A 72 -10.12 22.97 -0.82
C ARG A 72 -8.93 22.96 0.13
N ALA A 73 -8.00 23.90 -0.06
CA ALA A 73 -6.81 23.99 0.80
C ALA A 73 -7.20 24.27 2.26
N SER A 74 -6.62 23.50 3.19
CA SER A 74 -6.91 23.59 4.64
C SER A 74 -6.38 24.86 5.31
N SER A 75 -5.56 25.67 4.62
CA SER A 75 -4.99 26.88 5.22
C SER A 75 -6.06 27.93 5.56
N LYS A 76 -6.10 28.36 6.83
CA LYS A 76 -7.05 29.34 7.39
C LYS A 76 -7.15 30.64 6.57
N LYS A 77 -6.06 31.10 5.94
CA LYS A 77 -6.03 32.32 5.11
C LYS A 77 -6.46 32.13 3.65
N LYS A 78 -6.47 30.89 3.12
CA LYS A 78 -6.75 30.59 1.70
C LYS A 78 -7.95 29.65 1.49
N SER A 79 -8.73 29.41 2.54
CA SER A 79 -9.79 28.39 2.57
C SER A 79 -10.93 28.61 1.57
N LYS A 80 -11.04 29.76 0.89
CA LYS A 80 -12.11 30.01 -0.10
C LYS A 80 -11.79 29.49 -1.50
N LYS A 81 -10.51 29.35 -1.90
CA LYS A 81 -10.16 28.97 -3.27
C LYS A 81 -10.16 27.46 -3.47
N ARG A 82 -11.06 26.97 -4.32
CA ARG A 82 -11.08 25.59 -4.81
C ARG A 82 -10.05 25.44 -5.94
N ASN A 83 -9.32 24.33 -5.93
CA ASN A 83 -8.39 23.99 -7.00
C ASN A 83 -8.92 22.76 -7.73
N LEU A 84 -9.12 22.86 -9.04
CA LEU A 84 -9.47 21.70 -9.87
C LEU A 84 -8.29 20.71 -9.85
N VAL A 85 -8.59 19.45 -9.55
CA VAL A 85 -7.61 18.35 -9.45
C VAL A 85 -7.79 17.38 -10.60
N ALA A 86 -9.03 17.06 -10.95
CA ALA A 86 -9.35 16.21 -12.10
C ALA A 86 -10.72 16.58 -12.67
N ASN A 87 -10.97 16.24 -13.93
CA ASN A 87 -12.26 16.39 -14.57
C ASN A 87 -12.58 15.22 -15.50
N ALA A 88 -13.85 15.00 -15.80
CA ALA A 88 -14.31 14.08 -16.83
C ALA A 88 -15.55 14.68 -17.50
N GLY A 89 -15.72 14.41 -18.77
CA GLY A 89 -16.93 14.76 -19.52
C GLY A 89 -17.44 13.52 -20.24
N CYS A 90 -18.73 13.24 -20.11
CA CYS A 90 -19.40 12.16 -20.85
C CYS A 90 -20.84 12.56 -21.13
N THR A 91 -21.48 11.91 -22.11
CA THR A 91 -22.92 12.10 -22.33
C THR A 91 -23.73 11.13 -21.48
N LEU A 92 -24.98 11.48 -21.16
CA LEU A 92 -25.88 10.54 -20.47
C LEU A 92 -26.08 9.24 -21.26
N GLN A 93 -26.09 9.31 -22.60
CA GLN A 93 -26.16 8.14 -23.46
C GLN A 93 -24.94 7.22 -23.30
N GLU A 94 -23.73 7.76 -23.16
CA GLU A 94 -22.52 6.97 -22.90
C GLU A 94 -22.60 6.28 -21.53
N LEU A 95 -23.03 7.00 -20.50
CA LEU A 95 -23.22 6.42 -19.16
C LEU A 95 -24.25 5.30 -19.17
N ALA A 96 -25.36 5.48 -19.90
CA ALA A 96 -26.37 4.45 -20.09
C ALA A 96 -25.79 3.18 -20.73
N ARG A 97 -24.95 3.34 -21.77
CA ARG A 97 -24.27 2.22 -22.45
C ARG A 97 -23.28 1.51 -21.54
N LEU A 98 -22.48 2.25 -20.77
CA LEU A 98 -21.55 1.67 -19.81
C LEU A 98 -22.28 0.91 -18.71
N GLN A 99 -23.42 1.44 -18.25
CA GLN A 99 -24.24 0.77 -17.25
C GLN A 99 -24.91 -0.51 -17.77
N ALA A 100 -25.26 -0.57 -19.05
CA ALA A 100 -25.78 -1.80 -19.66
C ALA A 100 -24.74 -2.95 -19.62
N GLN A 101 -23.45 -2.62 -19.60
CA GLN A 101 -22.36 -3.59 -19.51
C GLN A 101 -21.98 -3.91 -18.06
N GLN A 102 -22.11 -2.94 -17.14
CA GLN A 102 -21.66 -3.04 -15.76
C GLN A 102 -22.67 -2.44 -14.79
N GLN A 103 -22.90 -3.12 -13.66
CA GLN A 103 -23.84 -2.64 -12.64
C GLN A 103 -23.42 -1.30 -11.99
N CYS A 104 -22.13 -0.97 -12.07
CA CYS A 104 -21.54 0.31 -11.67
C CYS A 104 -20.72 0.87 -12.83
N VAL A 105 -20.79 2.18 -13.04
CA VAL A 105 -20.06 2.85 -14.12
C VAL A 105 -18.77 3.42 -13.57
N GLU A 106 -17.65 2.99 -14.14
CA GLU A 106 -16.33 3.56 -13.85
C GLU A 106 -16.02 4.71 -14.82
N ILE A 107 -16.03 5.93 -14.30
CA ILE A 107 -15.73 7.14 -15.07
C ILE A 107 -14.27 7.51 -14.84
N LYS A 108 -13.46 7.41 -15.89
CA LYS A 108 -12.05 7.78 -15.84
C LYS A 108 -11.89 9.30 -15.77
N LEU A 109 -11.18 9.77 -14.75
CA LEU A 109 -10.92 11.18 -14.53
C LEU A 109 -9.62 11.61 -15.23
N ASN A 110 -9.68 12.70 -15.99
CA ASN A 110 -8.53 13.39 -16.54
C ASN A 110 -7.90 14.27 -15.45
N CYS A 111 -6.76 13.83 -14.94
CA CYS A 111 -6.04 14.56 -13.89
C CYS A 111 -5.46 15.85 -14.46
N VAL A 112 -5.80 16.99 -13.86
CA VAL A 112 -5.19 18.26 -14.20
C VAL A 112 -3.78 18.25 -13.63
N SER A 113 -2.80 17.97 -14.48
CA SER A 113 -1.39 18.03 -14.08
C SER A 113 -1.09 19.47 -13.65
N ARG A 114 -1.07 19.73 -12.34
CA ARG A 114 -0.29 20.87 -11.86
C ARG A 114 1.12 20.60 -12.36
N HIS A 115 1.71 21.55 -13.09
CA HIS A 115 3.12 21.54 -13.47
C HIS A 115 4.00 21.32 -12.23
N GLN A 116 4.14 20.07 -11.79
CA GLN A 116 5.23 19.66 -10.94
C GLN A 116 6.44 19.68 -11.85
N ARG A 117 7.11 20.83 -11.83
CA ARG A 117 8.38 21.08 -12.48
C ARG A 117 9.43 20.24 -11.73
N GLY A 118 9.43 18.93 -11.97
CA GLY A 118 10.25 17.95 -11.26
C GLY A 118 10.23 16.62 -11.99
N THR A 119 11.41 16.10 -12.30
CA THR A 119 11.78 15.16 -13.38
C THR A 119 11.37 13.69 -13.20
N ASN A 120 10.34 13.38 -12.42
CA ASN A 120 9.94 11.98 -12.23
C ASN A 120 8.72 11.64 -13.10
N LYS A 121 8.98 11.14 -14.32
CA LYS A 121 7.99 10.50 -15.23
C LYS A 121 7.49 9.16 -14.67
N GLY A 122 7.02 9.15 -13.43
CA GLY A 122 6.30 8.01 -12.87
C GLY A 122 4.92 7.90 -13.52
N ARG A 123 4.50 6.69 -13.84
CA ARG A 123 3.16 6.37 -14.36
C ARG A 123 2.13 6.85 -13.33
N VAL A 124 1.44 7.96 -13.62
CA VAL A 124 0.40 8.49 -12.72
C VAL A 124 -0.74 7.47 -12.70
N ALA A 125 -1.03 6.91 -11.53
CA ALA A 125 -2.16 6.02 -11.33
C ALA A 125 -3.44 6.74 -11.82
N ALA A 126 -4.25 6.05 -12.64
CA ALA A 126 -5.48 6.61 -13.16
C ALA A 126 -6.47 6.86 -12.00
N ALA A 127 -7.03 8.07 -11.91
CA ALA A 127 -8.11 8.36 -10.98
C ALA A 127 -9.45 7.95 -11.62
N LEU A 128 -10.29 7.26 -10.85
CA LEU A 128 -11.57 6.72 -11.30
C LEU A 128 -12.68 7.19 -10.38
N LEU A 129 -13.85 7.52 -10.93
CA LEU A 129 -15.07 7.80 -10.19
C LEU A 129 -16.08 6.69 -10.46
N ILE A 130 -16.55 6.02 -9.41
CA ILE A 130 -17.58 5.00 -9.48
C ILE A 130 -18.92 5.66 -9.18
N ALA A 131 -19.77 5.70 -10.21
CA ALA A 131 -21.12 6.23 -10.13
C ALA A 131 -22.13 5.17 -10.55
N ARG A 132 -23.34 5.29 -10.03
CA ARG A 132 -24.49 4.53 -10.50
C ARG A 132 -25.48 5.50 -11.07
N PHE A 133 -26.00 5.18 -12.24
CA PHE A 133 -27.02 5.99 -12.90
C PHE A 133 -28.34 5.23 -12.84
N GLU A 134 -29.45 5.92 -12.61
CA GLU A 134 -30.78 5.32 -12.69
C GLU A 134 -31.53 6.10 -13.75
N ILE A 135 -31.66 5.47 -14.92
CA ILE A 135 -32.44 6.02 -16.02
C ILE A 135 -33.88 5.67 -15.72
N PRO A 136 -34.78 6.66 -15.58
CA PRO A 136 -36.20 6.36 -15.53
C PRO A 136 -36.52 5.58 -16.79
N GLU A 137 -37.04 4.36 -16.65
CA GLU A 137 -37.44 3.54 -17.78
C GLU A 137 -38.25 4.44 -18.73
N PHE A 138 -37.65 4.80 -19.86
CA PHE A 138 -38.41 5.40 -20.94
C PHE A 138 -39.40 4.31 -21.29
N ARG A 139 -40.65 4.48 -20.85
CA ARG A 139 -41.77 3.74 -21.41
C ARG A 139 -41.71 4.09 -22.88
N SER A 140 -41.01 3.26 -23.64
CA SER A 140 -41.11 3.20 -25.07
C SER A 140 -42.59 2.98 -25.29
N VAL A 141 -43.31 4.07 -25.60
CA VAL A 141 -44.63 3.98 -26.19
C VAL A 141 -44.35 3.21 -27.47
N ALA A 142 -44.53 1.89 -27.39
CA ALA A 142 -44.28 0.99 -28.48
C ALA A 142 -45.28 1.38 -29.57
N MET A 143 -44.83 2.23 -30.50
CA MET A 143 -45.46 2.29 -31.80
C MET A 143 -45.22 0.93 -32.43
N THR A 144 -46.25 0.11 -32.37
CA THR A 144 -46.37 -1.17 -33.05
C THR A 144 -46.27 -0.95 -34.56
N HIS A 145 -45.05 -1.01 -35.10
CA HIS A 145 -44.83 -1.17 -36.53
C HIS A 145 -44.13 -2.51 -36.80
N SER A 146 -44.98 -3.49 -37.11
CA SER A 146 -44.84 -4.54 -38.13
C SER A 146 -43.44 -4.89 -38.67
N LYS A 147 -43.07 -6.16 -38.38
CA LYS A 147 -42.43 -7.19 -39.25
C LYS A 147 -41.21 -6.81 -40.10
N GLY A 148 -40.16 -7.59 -39.89
CA GLY A 148 -39.53 -8.35 -40.98
C GLY A 148 -38.00 -8.45 -40.92
N GLY A 149 -37.49 -9.67 -41.01
CA GLY A 149 -36.14 -9.93 -41.55
C GLY A 149 -35.13 -10.49 -40.55
N ALA A 150 -35.07 -11.82 -40.49
CA ALA A 150 -33.93 -12.56 -39.96
C ALA A 150 -32.73 -12.41 -40.91
N CYS A 151 -31.52 -12.28 -40.36
CA CYS A 151 -30.31 -12.69 -41.06
C CYS A 151 -29.28 -13.19 -40.05
N GLU A 152 -29.01 -14.48 -40.19
CA GLU A 152 -28.07 -15.34 -39.49
C GLU A 152 -26.68 -15.16 -40.10
N SER A 153 -25.64 -15.05 -39.28
CA SER A 153 -24.26 -15.18 -39.75
C SER A 153 -23.37 -15.75 -38.66
N ASP A 154 -22.98 -17.00 -38.87
CA ASP A 154 -21.96 -17.74 -38.17
C ASP A 154 -20.57 -17.10 -38.34
N ILE A 155 -19.79 -17.05 -37.26
CA ILE A 155 -18.34 -16.86 -37.31
C ILE A 155 -17.69 -17.95 -36.43
N LEU A 156 -17.11 -18.94 -37.12
CA LEU A 156 -16.23 -19.97 -36.59
C LEU A 156 -14.92 -19.32 -36.11
N THR A 157 -14.50 -19.63 -34.88
CA THR A 157 -13.13 -19.44 -34.40
C THR A 157 -12.42 -20.79 -34.31
N ASP A 158 -11.40 -20.97 -35.15
CA ASP A 158 -10.48 -22.12 -35.14
C ASP A 158 -9.05 -21.59 -35.02
N GLU A 159 -8.46 -21.71 -33.84
CA GLU A 159 -7.04 -21.43 -33.56
C GLU A 159 -6.60 -22.39 -32.45
N GLY A 160 -6.10 -23.56 -32.87
CA GLY A 160 -5.67 -24.62 -31.97
C GLY A 160 -4.44 -25.36 -32.51
N ARG A 161 -3.31 -25.14 -31.82
CA ARG A 161 -2.13 -26.03 -31.73
C ARG A 161 -1.10 -25.96 -32.86
N LEU A 162 -0.08 -25.12 -32.68
CA LEU A 162 1.28 -25.42 -33.14
C LEU A 162 2.32 -24.55 -32.41
N LEU A 163 2.86 -25.06 -31.30
CA LEU A 163 4.22 -24.79 -30.78
C LEU A 163 4.45 -25.59 -29.49
N PHE A 164 4.51 -26.90 -29.64
CA PHE A 164 5.17 -27.79 -28.68
C PHE A 164 6.20 -28.55 -29.51
N LEU A 165 7.44 -28.61 -29.01
CA LEU A 165 8.64 -29.17 -29.63
C LEU A 165 9.45 -28.20 -30.50
N LEU A 166 10.33 -27.44 -29.84
CA LEU A 166 11.75 -27.27 -30.21
C LEU A 166 12.44 -26.35 -29.19
N VAL A 167 12.73 -26.88 -28.00
CA VAL A 167 13.89 -26.46 -27.19
C VAL A 167 14.46 -27.75 -26.56
N GLY A 168 14.94 -28.62 -27.43
CA GLY A 168 16.01 -29.55 -27.10
C GLY A 168 17.31 -28.90 -27.52
N ASP A 169 18.34 -29.10 -26.70
CA ASP A 169 19.75 -28.76 -26.94
C ASP A 169 20.17 -27.30 -26.76
N LEU A 170 20.57 -26.99 -25.53
CA LEU A 170 21.78 -26.21 -25.28
C LEU A 170 22.51 -26.76 -24.05
N ASN A 171 23.33 -27.78 -24.31
CA ASN A 171 24.55 -28.06 -23.56
C ASN A 171 25.43 -26.80 -23.59
N VAL A 172 25.41 -26.02 -22.51
CA VAL A 172 26.47 -25.04 -22.24
C VAL A 172 27.37 -25.63 -21.15
N ILE A 173 28.50 -26.10 -21.65
CA ILE A 173 29.70 -26.52 -20.92
C ILE A 173 30.12 -25.38 -19.99
N PHE A 174 29.95 -25.55 -18.68
CA PHE A 174 30.79 -24.88 -17.69
C PHE A 174 31.99 -25.77 -17.41
N ALA A 175 33.08 -25.49 -18.11
CA ALA A 175 34.40 -26.03 -17.81
C ALA A 175 34.87 -25.47 -16.46
N LEU A 176 34.54 -26.17 -15.38
CA LEU A 176 35.31 -26.06 -14.14
C LEU A 176 36.59 -26.89 -14.33
N GLY A 177 37.71 -26.18 -14.39
CA GLY A 177 39.04 -26.76 -14.46
C GLY A 177 39.29 -27.69 -13.28
N TYR A 178 39.34 -29.00 -13.58
CA TYR A 178 40.13 -29.94 -12.82
C TYR A 178 41.60 -29.60 -13.06
N CYS A 179 42.26 -28.97 -12.08
CA CYS A 179 43.72 -29.00 -12.00
C CYS A 179 44.11 -30.14 -11.06
N SER A 180 44.63 -31.20 -11.68
CA SER A 180 45.27 -32.34 -11.05
C SER A 180 46.47 -31.91 -10.21
N SER A 181 46.62 -32.54 -9.04
CA SER A 181 47.85 -32.58 -8.27
C SER A 181 49.02 -33.12 -9.09
N PRO A 182 50.25 -32.68 -8.78
CA PRO A 182 51.39 -33.58 -8.79
C PRO A 182 52.01 -33.68 -7.39
N THR A 183 52.36 -34.91 -7.04
CA THR A 183 53.14 -35.29 -5.87
C THR A 183 54.62 -35.02 -6.12
N ALA A 184 55.30 -34.63 -5.02
CA ALA A 184 56.69 -34.92 -4.65
C ALA A 184 57.80 -33.85 -4.81
N SER A 185 58.54 -33.77 -3.70
CA SER A 185 59.96 -33.46 -3.46
C SER A 185 60.50 -32.02 -3.58
N GLU A 186 61.03 -31.58 -2.44
CA GLU A 186 62.30 -30.85 -2.21
C GLU A 186 62.74 -29.79 -3.23
N SER A 187 62.90 -28.54 -2.76
CA SER A 187 64.21 -27.88 -2.72
C SER A 187 64.07 -26.42 -2.26
N SER A 188 64.97 -26.04 -1.36
CA SER A 188 65.32 -24.67 -0.96
C SER A 188 65.57 -23.73 -2.14
N ALA A 189 64.96 -22.54 -2.13
CA ALA A 189 65.57 -21.25 -2.51
C ALA A 189 64.52 -20.12 -2.42
N GLU A 190 64.77 -19.12 -1.59
CA GLU A 190 64.07 -17.82 -1.62
C GLU A 190 64.39 -17.07 -2.92
N PRO A 191 63.40 -16.34 -3.49
CA PRO A 191 63.70 -15.14 -4.24
C PRO A 191 63.03 -13.92 -3.59
N THR A 192 63.88 -12.98 -3.18
CA THR A 192 63.53 -11.61 -2.80
C THR A 192 62.80 -10.92 -3.95
N PHE A 193 61.51 -10.64 -3.77
CA PHE A 193 60.70 -9.88 -4.73
C PHE A 193 60.64 -8.40 -4.31
N THR A 194 61.20 -7.53 -5.15
CA THR A 194 61.17 -6.07 -4.99
C THR A 194 59.98 -5.49 -5.77
N TRP A 195 59.17 -4.68 -5.10
CA TRP A 195 58.01 -4.00 -5.69
C TRP A 195 58.45 -2.79 -6.53
N PRO A 196 57.85 -2.55 -7.71
CA PRO A 196 58.04 -1.30 -8.45
C PRO A 196 57.22 -0.16 -7.85
N GLU A 197 57.84 1.02 -7.89
CA GLU A 197 57.39 2.33 -7.43
C GLU A 197 56.07 2.77 -8.11
N ALA A 198 55.13 3.31 -7.32
CA ALA A 198 53.81 3.75 -7.78
C ALA A 198 53.86 5.15 -8.41
N PRO A 199 53.22 5.38 -9.57
CA PRO A 199 53.10 6.73 -10.14
C PRO A 199 51.99 7.55 -9.47
N SER A 200 52.28 8.83 -9.30
CA SER A 200 51.53 9.88 -8.63
C SER A 200 50.17 10.23 -9.28
N HIS A 201 49.21 10.55 -8.41
CA HIS A 201 47.89 11.15 -8.65
C HIS A 201 47.86 12.33 -9.65
N PRO A 202 46.67 12.61 -10.21
CA PRO A 202 46.20 13.98 -10.36
C PRO A 202 44.94 14.25 -9.51
N GLU A 203 45.01 15.36 -8.79
CA GLU A 203 43.93 16.00 -8.03
C GLU A 203 42.73 16.33 -8.94
N SER A 204 41.52 16.04 -8.47
CA SER A 204 40.30 16.61 -9.04
C SER A 204 39.56 17.42 -7.98
N ALA A 205 39.35 18.69 -8.32
CA ALA A 205 38.79 19.73 -7.47
C ALA A 205 37.30 19.51 -7.17
N ILE A 206 36.95 19.48 -5.89
CA ILE A 206 35.58 19.44 -5.40
C ILE A 206 35.03 20.87 -5.38
N ARG A 207 34.06 21.16 -6.27
CA ARG A 207 33.23 22.37 -6.21
C ARG A 207 32.10 22.17 -5.20
N ALA A 208 32.17 22.90 -4.09
CA ALA A 208 31.07 23.02 -3.12
C ALA A 208 29.93 23.88 -3.72
N SER A 209 28.73 23.32 -3.81
CA SER A 209 27.51 24.05 -4.19
C SER A 209 26.89 24.70 -2.95
N ALA A 210 26.72 26.02 -3.02
CA ALA A 210 26.13 26.87 -2.00
C ALA A 210 24.68 26.50 -1.67
N GLY A 211 24.36 26.46 -0.37
CA GLY A 211 23.01 26.27 0.15
C GLY A 211 22.17 27.53 0.00
N TYR A 212 20.89 27.35 -0.34
CA TYR A 212 19.89 28.41 -0.32
C TYR A 212 19.25 28.49 1.07
N TRP A 213 19.51 29.60 1.75
CA TRP A 213 18.71 30.12 2.87
C TRP A 213 17.48 30.82 2.29
N SER A 214 16.29 30.55 2.85
CA SER A 214 15.07 31.30 2.53
C SER A 214 14.64 32.04 3.79
N ASP A 215 15.14 33.27 3.93
CA ASP A 215 14.54 34.29 4.77
C ASP A 215 13.19 34.70 4.18
N SER A 216 12.17 34.80 5.03
CA SER A 216 10.97 35.55 4.72
C SER A 216 10.49 36.19 6.00
N ASP A 217 11.09 37.35 6.25
CA ASP A 217 10.66 38.34 7.22
C ASP A 217 9.26 38.88 6.93
N GLY A 218 8.62 39.28 8.02
CA GLY A 218 7.23 39.70 8.07
C GLY A 218 6.93 41.00 7.35
N ALA A 219 5.75 41.03 6.73
CA ALA A 219 5.01 42.25 6.48
C ALA A 219 3.66 42.13 7.18
N ARG A 220 3.56 42.86 8.29
CA ARG A 220 2.34 43.14 9.05
C ARG A 220 1.66 44.33 8.37
N SER A 221 0.50 44.13 7.73
CA SER A 221 -0.38 45.23 7.36
C SER A 221 -1.68 45.12 8.16
N GLU A 222 -1.85 46.08 9.06
CA GLU A 222 -3.11 46.43 9.68
C GLU A 222 -3.97 47.22 8.67
N ASP A 223 -5.26 47.32 8.97
CA ASP A 223 -6.32 48.03 8.25
C ASP A 223 -6.83 47.44 6.92
N GLU A 224 -8.01 46.82 7.00
CA GLU A 224 -9.18 47.31 6.26
C GLU A 224 -10.48 46.81 6.92
N ARG A 225 -11.18 47.72 7.60
CA ARG A 225 -12.59 47.60 7.94
C ARG A 225 -13.41 48.10 6.74
N GLY A 226 -14.20 47.22 6.13
CA GLY A 226 -15.16 47.55 5.07
C GLY A 226 -16.35 46.58 5.07
N PRO A 227 -17.53 46.99 4.59
CA PRO A 227 -18.80 46.72 5.26
C PRO A 227 -19.44 45.36 4.96
N LEU A 228 -20.09 44.84 6.01
CA LEU A 228 -20.93 43.64 6.08
C LEU A 228 -22.16 43.76 5.16
N LEU A 229 -22.11 43.13 3.99
CA LEU A 229 -23.30 42.79 3.21
C LEU A 229 -23.95 41.55 3.84
N LYS A 230 -25.06 41.79 4.56
CA LYS A 230 -25.99 40.75 5.02
C LYS A 230 -26.69 40.14 3.81
N HIS A 231 -26.37 38.89 3.47
CA HIS A 231 -27.24 38.07 2.64
C HIS A 231 -28.35 37.46 3.51
N PRO A 232 -29.62 37.48 3.07
CA PRO A 232 -30.71 36.87 3.80
C PRO A 232 -30.56 35.34 3.82
N VAL A 233 -30.66 34.79 5.02
CA VAL A 233 -30.79 33.37 5.29
C VAL A 233 -32.21 32.98 4.86
N ASN A 234 -32.32 32.25 3.75
CA ASN A 234 -33.56 31.54 3.43
C ASN A 234 -33.63 30.29 4.31
N GLU A 235 -34.34 30.39 5.42
CA GLU A 235 -34.83 29.22 6.15
C GLU A 235 -35.91 28.51 5.31
N PRO A 236 -35.87 27.18 5.19
CA PRO A 236 -36.96 26.44 4.58
C PRO A 236 -38.19 26.51 5.50
N ILE A 237 -39.21 27.24 5.05
CA ILE A 237 -40.55 27.28 5.65
C ILE A 237 -41.15 25.88 5.57
N PHE A 238 -41.25 25.21 6.72
CA PHE A 238 -42.08 24.01 6.88
C PHE A 238 -43.55 24.46 6.93
N VAL A 239 -44.27 24.25 5.83
CA VAL A 239 -45.72 24.43 5.77
C VAL A 239 -46.36 23.17 6.38
N PRO A 240 -47.10 23.26 7.50
CA PRO A 240 -47.88 22.13 7.98
C PRO A 240 -49.12 22.01 7.08
N HIS A 241 -49.11 21.02 6.19
CA HIS A 241 -50.28 20.68 5.40
C HIS A 241 -51.25 19.88 6.30
N SER A 242 -52.24 20.56 6.85
CA SER A 242 -53.46 19.92 7.35
C SER A 242 -54.35 19.60 6.15
N SER A 243 -54.62 18.32 5.94
CA SER A 243 -55.64 17.88 4.98
C SER A 243 -56.27 16.60 5.50
N ASP A 244 -57.39 16.80 6.20
CA ASP A 244 -58.48 15.84 6.29
C ASP A 244 -59.02 15.59 4.89
N ALA A 245 -58.74 14.43 4.31
CA ALA A 245 -59.40 13.97 3.09
C ALA A 245 -59.42 12.44 3.02
N LYS A 246 -60.61 11.94 3.34
CA LYS A 246 -61.26 10.68 2.92
C LYS A 246 -60.41 9.69 2.13
N GLU A 247 -60.15 8.59 2.82
CA GLU A 247 -59.91 7.23 2.36
C GLU A 247 -60.76 6.88 1.12
N SER A 248 -60.07 6.75 -0.02
CA SER A 248 -60.61 6.15 -1.24
C SER A 248 -59.58 5.14 -1.72
N ASP A 249 -60.00 3.89 -1.77
CA ASP A 249 -59.23 2.74 -2.24
C ASP A 249 -58.59 2.99 -3.61
N GLN A 250 -57.25 2.97 -3.64
CA GLN A 250 -56.46 2.84 -4.86
C GLN A 250 -55.40 1.74 -4.67
N PRO A 251 -55.07 1.02 -5.75
CA PRO A 251 -54.42 -0.28 -5.66
C PRO A 251 -52.96 -0.17 -5.23
N LEU A 252 -52.58 -1.07 -4.31
CA LEU A 252 -51.20 -1.42 -3.96
C LEU A 252 -50.38 -1.65 -5.24
N GLY A 253 -49.45 -0.75 -5.52
CA GLY A 253 -48.44 -0.98 -6.54
C GLY A 253 -47.37 0.09 -6.49
N ARG A 254 -46.13 -0.35 -6.21
CA ARG A 254 -44.88 0.44 -6.27
C ARG A 254 -44.52 1.21 -4.98
N LYS A 255 -44.05 0.48 -3.97
CA LYS A 255 -43.38 1.03 -2.77
C LYS A 255 -42.04 0.37 -2.42
N ASP A 256 -41.35 -0.28 -3.37
CA ASP A 256 -40.15 -1.09 -3.07
C ASP A 256 -38.83 -0.64 -3.75
N SER A 257 -38.78 0.52 -4.42
CA SER A 257 -37.58 0.92 -5.20
C SER A 257 -36.40 1.48 -4.39
N ILE A 258 -36.49 1.62 -3.06
CA ILE A 258 -35.44 2.31 -2.26
C ILE A 258 -34.50 1.35 -1.50
N LEU A 259 -34.71 0.03 -1.56
CA LEU A 259 -34.03 -0.92 -0.66
C LEU A 259 -33.14 -1.97 -1.37
N TRP A 260 -32.25 -1.52 -2.26
CA TRP A 260 -31.35 -2.41 -3.00
C TRP A 260 -29.88 -1.94 -3.01
N PHE A 261 -29.44 -1.27 -1.94
CA PHE A 261 -28.01 -1.18 -1.67
C PHE A 261 -27.50 -2.59 -1.40
N ALA A 262 -26.91 -3.24 -2.40
CA ALA A 262 -26.28 -4.53 -2.24
C ALA A 262 -25.29 -4.45 -1.08
N ALA A 263 -25.34 -5.41 -0.15
CA ALA A 263 -24.46 -5.45 1.02
C ALA A 263 -22.96 -5.43 0.65
N SER A 264 -22.62 -5.78 -0.59
CA SER A 264 -21.26 -5.67 -1.17
C SER A 264 -20.79 -4.23 -1.42
N MET A 265 -21.68 -3.23 -1.41
CA MET A 265 -21.36 -1.81 -1.63
C MET A 265 -21.35 -0.97 -0.36
N LEU A 266 -21.78 -1.54 0.77
CA LEU A 266 -21.58 -0.90 2.07
C LEU A 266 -20.07 -0.82 2.36
N PRO A 267 -19.61 0.21 3.10
CA PRO A 267 -18.21 0.32 3.47
C PRO A 267 -17.77 -0.97 4.19
N ILE A 268 -16.84 -1.71 3.60
CA ILE A 268 -16.06 -2.75 4.28
C ILE A 268 -15.09 -2.05 5.25
N TYR A 269 -15.65 -1.28 6.19
CA TYR A 269 -14.92 -0.68 7.32
C TYR A 269 -15.28 -1.37 8.63
N THR A 270 -16.33 -2.19 8.63
CA THR A 270 -16.30 -3.36 9.50
C THR A 270 -15.55 -4.43 8.74
N GLU A 271 -14.25 -4.50 8.97
CA GLU A 271 -13.68 -5.80 9.25
C GLU A 271 -14.51 -6.38 10.41
N ALA A 272 -15.68 -6.93 10.10
CA ALA A 272 -15.95 -8.24 10.64
C ALA A 272 -14.77 -9.04 10.12
N ILE A 273 -13.73 -9.11 10.95
CA ILE A 273 -12.77 -10.19 10.93
C ILE A 273 -13.70 -11.40 11.07
N ALA A 274 -14.23 -11.88 9.95
CA ALA A 274 -14.48 -13.29 9.78
C ALA A 274 -13.07 -13.84 9.94
N THR A 275 -12.69 -14.04 11.21
CA THR A 275 -11.63 -14.92 11.62
C THR A 275 -12.08 -16.21 10.98
N ASN A 276 -11.60 -16.46 9.76
CA ASN A 276 -11.49 -17.79 9.23
C ASN A 276 -10.57 -18.47 10.26
N GLN A 277 -11.20 -18.99 11.32
CA GLN A 277 -10.57 -19.37 12.59
C GLN A 277 -9.68 -20.61 12.44
N ASN A 278 -9.48 -21.05 11.19
CA ASN A 278 -8.73 -22.23 10.79
C ASN A 278 -7.64 -21.91 9.76
N VAL A 279 -7.09 -20.68 9.71
CA VAL A 279 -5.75 -20.54 9.14
C VAL A 279 -4.79 -21.22 10.10
N SER A 280 -4.22 -22.35 9.66
CA SER A 280 -3.20 -23.09 10.38
C SER A 280 -2.10 -22.11 10.80
N SER A 281 -1.64 -22.16 12.05
CA SER A 281 -0.57 -21.28 12.55
C SER A 281 0.67 -21.24 11.65
N ILE A 282 0.90 -22.32 10.89
CA ILE A 282 1.96 -22.42 9.89
C ILE A 282 1.75 -21.40 8.76
N ASP A 283 0.53 -21.23 8.24
CA ASP A 283 0.23 -20.24 7.20
C ASP A 283 0.51 -18.83 7.71
N SER A 284 0.21 -18.54 8.98
CA SER A 284 0.53 -17.24 9.58
C SER A 284 2.04 -16.98 9.71
N ILE A 285 2.83 -18.00 10.01
CA ILE A 285 4.29 -17.88 10.05
C ILE A 285 4.82 -17.65 8.64
N VAL A 286 4.38 -18.47 7.68
CA VAL A 286 4.79 -18.36 6.28
C VAL A 286 4.39 -16.99 5.70
N ASP A 287 3.21 -16.48 6.02
CA ASP A 287 2.75 -15.15 5.61
C ASP A 287 3.58 -14.00 6.19
N SER A 288 4.15 -14.19 7.39
CA SER A 288 5.03 -13.20 8.01
C SER A 288 6.39 -13.11 7.29
N PHE A 289 6.92 -14.25 6.84
CA PHE A 289 8.27 -14.34 6.29
C PHE A 289 8.32 -14.36 4.75
N SER A 290 7.21 -14.57 4.06
CA SER A 290 7.21 -14.79 2.61
C SER A 290 6.04 -14.07 1.92
N PRO A 291 6.11 -13.81 0.59
CA PRO A 291 5.00 -13.22 -0.15
C PRO A 291 3.86 -14.21 -0.42
N TYR A 292 3.72 -15.28 0.37
CA TYR A 292 2.75 -16.36 0.15
C TYR A 292 1.31 -15.83 0.04
N ARG A 293 0.86 -15.01 0.99
CA ARG A 293 -0.44 -14.36 0.92
C ARG A 293 -0.65 -13.56 -0.37
N ALA A 294 0.35 -12.80 -0.80
CA ALA A 294 0.25 -11.98 -2.00
C ALA A 294 0.14 -12.83 -3.28
N LEU A 295 0.85 -13.96 -3.35
CA LEU A 295 0.75 -14.91 -4.48
C LEU A 295 -0.56 -15.69 -4.48
N ARG A 296 -1.04 -16.08 -3.29
CA ARG A 296 -2.29 -16.82 -3.14
C ARG A 296 -3.52 -15.96 -3.46
N ASP A 297 -3.49 -14.69 -3.05
CA ASP A 297 -4.61 -13.76 -3.21
C ASP A 297 -4.57 -13.05 -4.59
N ALA A 298 -3.47 -13.15 -5.34
CA ALA A 298 -3.35 -12.61 -6.70
C ALA A 298 -4.36 -13.27 -7.65
N ARG A 299 -5.15 -12.45 -8.34
CA ARG A 299 -6.15 -12.92 -9.33
C ARG A 299 -5.89 -12.38 -10.73
N VAL A 300 -5.19 -11.27 -10.83
CA VAL A 300 -4.92 -10.56 -12.08
C VAL A 300 -3.42 -10.60 -12.36
N ASP A 301 -3.02 -10.64 -13.63
CA ASP A 301 -1.63 -10.64 -14.06
C ASP A 301 -0.79 -9.52 -13.42
N SER A 302 -1.38 -8.34 -13.24
CA SER A 302 -0.73 -7.18 -12.59
C SER A 302 -0.31 -7.46 -11.14
N ASP A 303 -1.04 -8.33 -10.42
CA ASP A 303 -0.71 -8.69 -9.04
C ASP A 303 0.55 -9.57 -9.03
N TYR A 304 0.63 -10.52 -9.96
CA TYR A 304 1.79 -11.39 -10.13
C TYR A 304 3.04 -10.60 -10.55
N GLU A 305 2.93 -9.68 -11.51
CA GLU A 305 4.04 -8.79 -11.91
C GLU A 305 4.55 -7.96 -10.73
N ARG A 306 3.63 -7.45 -9.90
CA ARG A 306 3.99 -6.68 -8.71
C ARG A 306 4.77 -7.52 -7.70
N VAL A 307 4.34 -8.76 -7.45
CA VAL A 307 5.05 -9.67 -6.55
C VAL A 307 6.42 -10.05 -7.13
N LEU A 308 6.50 -10.37 -8.41
CA LEU A 308 7.74 -10.70 -9.10
C LEU A 308 8.75 -9.55 -9.05
N THR A 309 8.32 -8.33 -9.37
CA THR A 309 9.18 -7.14 -9.33
C THR A 309 9.72 -6.89 -7.92
N LYS A 310 8.88 -7.10 -6.89
CA LYS A 310 9.28 -6.99 -5.50
C LYS A 310 10.32 -8.07 -5.14
N LEU A 311 10.09 -9.33 -5.52
CA LEU A 311 11.02 -10.43 -5.27
C LEU A 311 12.37 -10.20 -5.96
N GLN A 312 12.39 -9.77 -7.22
CA GLN A 312 13.63 -9.46 -7.93
C GLN A 312 14.42 -8.34 -7.27
N ALA A 313 13.75 -7.29 -6.78
CA ALA A 313 14.40 -6.22 -6.03
C ALA A 313 15.00 -6.74 -4.70
N GLU A 314 14.27 -7.60 -4.00
CA GLU A 314 14.75 -8.23 -2.76
C GLU A 314 15.96 -9.15 -3.03
N TRP A 315 15.90 -10.00 -4.05
CA TRP A 315 17.01 -10.86 -4.47
C TRP A 315 18.24 -10.05 -4.88
N SER A 316 18.07 -9.03 -5.72
CA SER A 316 19.19 -8.16 -6.12
C SER A 316 19.89 -7.52 -4.92
N PHE A 317 19.12 -7.10 -3.91
CA PHE A 317 19.66 -6.56 -2.66
C PHE A 317 20.39 -7.63 -1.83
N VAL A 318 19.80 -8.83 -1.71
CA VAL A 318 20.39 -9.96 -0.98
C VAL A 318 21.68 -10.45 -1.67
N GLY A 319 21.67 -10.60 -2.99
CA GLY A 319 22.84 -10.94 -3.80
C GLY A 319 23.98 -9.94 -3.62
N ALA A 320 23.70 -8.64 -3.70
CA ALA A 320 24.72 -7.61 -3.44
C ALA A 320 25.30 -7.69 -2.02
N SER A 321 24.45 -7.94 -1.02
CA SER A 321 24.86 -8.09 0.37
C SER A 321 25.71 -9.35 0.59
N LEU A 322 25.36 -10.46 -0.06
CA LEU A 322 26.12 -11.70 -0.03
C LEU A 322 27.50 -11.56 -0.69
N VAL A 323 27.60 -10.85 -1.82
CA VAL A 323 28.89 -10.55 -2.46
C VAL A 323 29.78 -9.75 -1.50
N ALA A 324 29.21 -8.75 -0.81
CA ALA A 324 29.95 -7.98 0.18
C ALA A 324 30.43 -8.85 1.36
N LEU A 325 29.57 -9.73 1.89
CA LEU A 325 29.94 -10.68 2.94
C LEU A 325 31.04 -11.65 2.51
N ALA A 326 30.93 -12.22 1.30
CA ALA A 326 31.97 -13.09 0.75
C ALA A 326 33.31 -12.35 0.60
N GLY A 327 33.28 -11.08 0.18
CA GLY A 327 34.48 -10.23 0.11
C GLY A 327 35.12 -9.99 1.48
N LEU A 328 34.31 -9.73 2.51
CA LEU A 328 34.80 -9.60 3.89
C LEU A 328 35.40 -10.91 4.42
N GLU A 329 34.74 -12.04 4.19
CA GLU A 329 35.23 -13.37 4.60
C GLU A 329 36.56 -13.71 3.89
N ALA A 330 36.66 -13.43 2.59
CA ALA A 330 37.89 -13.62 1.83
C ALA A 330 39.04 -12.73 2.34
N ALA A 331 38.75 -11.47 2.66
CA ALA A 331 39.74 -10.57 3.25
C ALA A 331 40.25 -11.10 4.60
N VAL A 332 39.34 -11.58 5.46
CA VAL A 332 39.69 -12.17 6.76
C VAL A 332 40.57 -13.42 6.59
N PHE A 333 40.26 -14.29 5.63
CA PHE A 333 41.13 -15.43 5.30
C PHE A 333 42.52 -14.99 4.81
N GLY A 334 42.58 -13.93 3.98
CA GLY A 334 43.84 -13.37 3.50
C GLY A 334 44.74 -12.89 4.64
N PHE A 335 44.18 -12.17 5.62
CA PHE A 335 44.94 -11.68 6.78
C PHE A 335 45.35 -12.79 7.77
N SER A 336 44.69 -13.94 7.77
CA SER A 336 44.96 -15.05 8.70
C SER A 336 46.33 -15.71 8.48
N SER A 337 46.97 -15.57 7.31
CA SER A 337 48.14 -16.39 6.94
C SER A 337 49.48 -15.91 7.54
N GLY A 338 49.48 -14.83 8.32
CA GLY A 338 50.68 -14.33 9.03
C GLY A 338 50.37 -13.34 10.14
N SER A 339 49.13 -13.32 10.62
CA SER A 339 48.65 -12.36 11.62
C SER A 339 49.26 -12.65 13.00
N LEU A 340 49.65 -11.58 13.71
CA LEU A 340 50.22 -11.61 15.06
C LEU A 340 49.25 -12.19 16.11
N PHE A 341 47.96 -12.25 15.79
CA PHE A 341 46.95 -12.91 16.63
C PHE A 341 46.72 -14.35 16.15
N THR A 342 46.92 -15.31 17.06
CA THR A 342 46.57 -16.71 16.83
C THR A 342 45.06 -16.84 16.76
N VAL A 343 44.52 -16.93 15.54
CA VAL A 343 43.07 -17.12 15.34
C VAL A 343 42.67 -18.50 15.82
N ASP A 344 41.81 -18.55 16.85
CA ASP A 344 41.30 -19.78 17.43
C ASP A 344 40.57 -20.66 16.41
N SER A 345 40.59 -21.98 16.63
CA SER A 345 39.90 -22.97 15.79
C SER A 345 38.40 -22.65 15.62
N ILE A 346 37.77 -22.09 16.65
CA ILE A 346 36.36 -21.68 16.63
C ILE A 346 36.14 -20.54 15.62
N ALA A 347 37.00 -19.51 15.66
CA ALA A 347 36.93 -18.36 14.75
C ALA A 347 37.12 -18.80 13.29
N LYS A 348 38.07 -19.69 13.01
CA LYS A 348 38.27 -20.26 11.66
C LYS A 348 37.06 -21.05 11.16
N ARG A 349 36.47 -21.88 12.02
CA ARG A 349 35.25 -22.65 11.69
C ARG A 349 34.06 -21.73 11.43
N ALA A 350 33.89 -20.67 12.22
CA ALA A 350 32.82 -19.69 12.03
C ALA A 350 32.92 -19.03 10.64
N ILE A 351 34.09 -18.49 10.27
CA ILE A 351 34.27 -17.88 8.94
C ILE A 351 34.05 -18.90 7.83
N ALA A 352 34.57 -20.13 7.97
CA ALA A 352 34.39 -21.17 6.96
C ALA A 352 32.90 -21.50 6.75
N MET A 353 32.12 -21.61 7.82
CA MET A 353 30.67 -21.80 7.73
C MET A 353 29.98 -20.60 7.07
N GLY A 354 30.39 -19.37 7.41
CA GLY A 354 29.89 -18.15 6.78
C GLY A 354 30.14 -18.13 5.28
N SER A 355 31.35 -18.49 4.85
CA SER A 355 31.76 -18.53 3.44
C SER A 355 31.01 -19.57 2.63
N VAL A 356 30.81 -20.77 3.18
CA VAL A 356 29.96 -21.79 2.54
C VAL A 356 28.52 -21.30 2.44
N ALA A 357 27.95 -20.72 3.50
CA ALA A 357 26.60 -20.18 3.47
C ALA A 357 26.45 -19.05 2.44
N SER A 358 27.43 -18.15 2.37
CA SER A 358 27.44 -17.04 1.42
C SER A 358 27.51 -17.53 -0.03
N GLY A 359 28.42 -18.47 -0.32
CA GLY A 359 28.55 -19.07 -1.65
C GLY A 359 27.30 -19.81 -2.13
N ILE A 360 26.65 -20.58 -1.24
CA ILE A 360 25.38 -21.24 -1.54
C ILE A 360 24.28 -20.19 -1.82
N GLY A 361 24.19 -19.17 -0.96
CA GLY A 361 23.23 -18.08 -1.12
C GLY A 361 23.39 -17.36 -2.47
N LEU A 362 24.62 -17.02 -2.85
CA LEU A 362 24.94 -16.36 -4.13
C LEU A 362 24.57 -17.22 -5.32
N SER A 363 24.87 -18.52 -5.26
CA SER A 363 24.56 -19.45 -6.34
C SER A 363 23.05 -19.54 -6.58
N ILE A 364 22.26 -19.61 -5.51
CA ILE A 364 20.80 -19.67 -5.58
C ILE A 364 20.22 -18.32 -6.04
N ASP A 365 20.74 -17.21 -5.52
CA ASP A 365 20.29 -15.86 -5.89
C ASP A 365 20.53 -15.58 -7.38
N ALA A 366 21.74 -15.87 -7.87
CA ALA A 366 22.08 -15.74 -9.29
C ALA A 366 21.19 -16.63 -10.17
N TRP A 367 20.93 -17.88 -9.75
CA TRP A 367 20.03 -18.78 -10.45
C TRP A 367 18.60 -18.23 -10.53
N PHE A 368 18.06 -17.70 -9.43
CA PHE A 368 16.73 -17.07 -9.45
C PHE A 368 16.69 -15.81 -10.31
N LEU A 369 17.68 -14.93 -10.20
CA LEU A 369 17.74 -13.73 -11.04
C LEU A 369 17.81 -14.11 -12.52
N LEU A 370 18.62 -15.09 -12.90
CA LEU A 370 18.70 -15.55 -14.29
C LEU A 370 17.37 -16.11 -14.80
N ILE A 371 16.74 -17.02 -14.04
CA ILE A 371 15.49 -17.66 -14.46
C ILE A 371 14.34 -16.66 -14.56
N TYR A 372 14.23 -15.78 -13.56
CA TYR A 372 13.08 -14.90 -13.42
C TYR A 372 13.29 -13.54 -14.09
N SER A 373 14.52 -13.19 -14.52
CA SER A 373 14.76 -12.01 -15.36
C SER A 373 14.03 -12.17 -16.69
N GLY A 374 13.03 -11.32 -16.93
CA GLY A 374 12.21 -11.38 -18.15
C GLY A 374 11.10 -12.43 -18.16
N ALA A 375 10.71 -12.99 -17.01
CA ALA A 375 9.50 -13.81 -16.94
C ALA A 375 8.24 -12.92 -16.96
N ASP A 376 7.33 -13.19 -17.91
CA ASP A 376 5.97 -12.60 -17.91
C ASP A 376 5.13 -13.18 -16.76
N SER A 377 4.03 -12.50 -16.41
CA SER A 377 3.12 -12.91 -15.31
C SER A 377 2.66 -14.36 -15.41
N THR A 378 2.30 -14.82 -16.61
CA THR A 378 1.78 -16.17 -16.87
C THR A 378 2.87 -17.22 -16.75
N LYS A 379 4.10 -16.91 -17.20
CA LYS A 379 5.27 -17.78 -17.03
C LYS A 379 5.66 -17.86 -15.57
N PHE A 380 5.71 -16.72 -14.88
CA PHE A 380 5.99 -16.64 -13.45
C PHE A 380 4.98 -17.47 -12.65
N GLN A 381 3.69 -17.31 -12.91
CA GLN A 381 2.63 -18.07 -12.24
C GLN A 381 2.83 -19.58 -12.41
N LYS A 382 3.11 -20.05 -13.64
CA LYS A 382 3.35 -21.47 -13.92
C LYS A 382 4.61 -22.00 -13.24
N MET A 383 5.66 -21.19 -13.14
CA MET A 383 6.93 -21.59 -12.51
C MET A 383 6.89 -21.52 -10.97
N ALA A 384 6.07 -20.64 -10.41
CA ALA A 384 5.91 -20.49 -8.97
C ALA A 384 5.01 -21.57 -8.35
N LEU A 385 4.19 -22.26 -9.18
CA LEU A 385 3.40 -23.40 -8.73
C LEU A 385 4.31 -24.61 -8.46
N ASP A 386 4.21 -25.12 -7.24
CA ASP A 386 4.88 -26.33 -6.81
C ASP A 386 4.21 -27.61 -7.34
N VAL A 387 4.80 -28.76 -7.03
CA VAL A 387 4.29 -30.10 -7.43
C VAL A 387 2.87 -30.37 -6.92
N TYR A 388 2.44 -29.66 -5.87
CA TYR A 388 1.10 -29.78 -5.29
C TYR A 388 0.12 -28.73 -5.82
N GLY A 389 0.53 -27.91 -6.81
CA GLY A 389 -0.26 -26.79 -7.32
C GLY A 389 -0.44 -25.67 -6.29
N LYS A 390 0.46 -25.57 -5.30
CA LYS A 390 0.49 -24.49 -4.30
C LYS A 390 1.72 -23.61 -4.54
N TYR A 391 1.82 -22.48 -3.83
CA TYR A 391 2.98 -21.58 -3.91
C TYR A 391 3.95 -21.76 -2.74
N LEU A 392 3.77 -22.79 -1.91
CA LEU A 392 4.42 -22.88 -0.60
C LEU A 392 5.92 -23.15 -0.76
N PHE A 393 6.29 -24.17 -1.54
CA PHE A 393 7.70 -24.51 -1.74
C PHE A 393 8.46 -23.38 -2.42
N PHE A 394 7.84 -22.74 -3.42
CA PHE A 394 8.43 -21.57 -4.07
C PHE A 394 8.69 -20.44 -3.06
N CYS A 395 7.74 -20.14 -2.17
CA CYS A 395 7.92 -19.09 -1.15
C CYS A 395 9.07 -19.38 -0.18
N ILE A 396 9.24 -20.64 0.22
CA ILE A 396 10.34 -21.07 1.09
C ILE A 396 11.67 -20.95 0.34
N SER A 397 11.75 -21.49 -0.89
CA SER A 397 12.96 -21.45 -1.70
C SER A 397 13.36 -20.03 -2.09
N ALA A 398 12.41 -19.15 -2.41
CA ALA A 398 12.63 -17.74 -2.72
C ALA A 398 13.27 -16.96 -1.56
N ARG A 399 13.12 -17.43 -0.32
CA ARG A 399 13.73 -16.83 0.88
C ARG A 399 15.06 -17.47 1.28
N LEU A 400 15.45 -18.57 0.64
CA LEU A 400 16.66 -19.30 0.98
C LEU A 400 17.94 -18.44 0.84
N PRO A 401 18.13 -17.58 -0.18
CA PRO A 401 19.27 -16.67 -0.22
C PRO A 401 19.35 -15.72 0.98
N ALA A 402 18.21 -15.21 1.45
CA ALA A 402 18.16 -14.32 2.61
C ALA A 402 18.49 -15.07 3.91
N LEU A 403 18.08 -16.34 4.04
CA LEU A 403 18.48 -17.19 5.16
C LEU A 403 19.97 -17.50 5.14
N CYS A 404 20.54 -17.78 3.96
CA CYS A 404 21.99 -17.94 3.78
C CYS A 404 22.75 -16.66 4.16
N MET A 405 22.26 -15.49 3.75
CA MET A 405 22.81 -14.18 4.13
C MET A 405 22.77 -13.98 5.64
N PHE A 406 21.65 -14.30 6.30
CA PHE A 406 21.53 -14.21 7.75
C PHE A 406 22.51 -15.16 8.47
N ALA A 407 22.63 -16.41 7.99
CA ALA A 407 23.57 -17.38 8.54
C ALA A 407 25.03 -16.93 8.38
N SER A 408 25.41 -16.40 7.21
CA SER A 408 26.75 -15.83 6.97
C SER A 408 27.02 -14.61 7.84
N ALA A 409 26.07 -13.68 7.94
CA ALA A 409 26.20 -12.52 8.82
C ALA A 409 26.34 -12.91 10.31
N PHE A 410 25.58 -13.92 10.77
CA PHE A 410 25.69 -14.45 12.13
C PHE A 410 27.04 -15.14 12.37
N ALA A 411 27.54 -15.89 11.39
CA ALA A 411 28.85 -16.52 11.45
C ALA A 411 29.98 -15.48 11.49
N LEU A 412 29.89 -14.42 10.68
CA LEU A 412 30.82 -13.28 10.70
C LEU A 412 30.77 -12.54 12.05
N MET A 413 29.57 -12.31 12.60
CA MET A 413 29.40 -11.70 13.93
C MET A 413 30.04 -12.56 15.02
N THR A 414 29.85 -13.88 14.97
CA THR A 414 30.47 -14.84 15.90
C THR A 414 31.99 -14.82 15.77
N PHE A 415 32.51 -14.75 14.56
CA PHE A 415 33.95 -14.59 14.30
C PHE A 415 34.50 -13.30 14.92
N LEU A 416 33.87 -12.16 14.65
CA LEU A 416 34.30 -10.86 15.19
C LEU A 416 34.25 -10.84 16.71
N LEU A 417 33.21 -11.45 17.29
CA LEU A 417 33.09 -11.58 18.75
C LEU A 417 34.21 -12.46 19.31
N ALA A 418 34.53 -13.59 18.67
CA ALA A 418 35.62 -14.46 19.10
C ALA A 418 36.98 -13.74 19.06
N VAL A 419 37.27 -13.01 17.98
CA VAL A 419 38.51 -12.24 17.85
C VAL A 419 38.58 -11.11 18.90
N ALA A 420 37.50 -10.36 19.06
CA ALA A 420 37.43 -9.29 20.04
C ALA A 420 37.55 -9.82 21.48
N TRP A 421 36.96 -10.98 21.75
CA TRP A 421 37.05 -11.66 23.04
C TRP A 421 38.47 -12.09 23.36
N SER A 422 39.17 -12.69 22.39
CA SER A 422 40.58 -13.10 22.57
C SER A 422 41.52 -11.89 22.72
N ALA A 423 41.16 -10.73 22.18
CA ALA A 423 41.93 -9.49 22.34
C ALA A 423 41.66 -8.77 23.68
N TRP A 424 40.39 -8.57 24.06
CA TRP A 424 40.03 -7.84 25.29
C TRP A 424 38.64 -8.21 25.84
N PRO A 425 38.52 -9.30 26.61
CA PRO A 425 37.22 -9.86 27.00
C PRO A 425 36.44 -8.92 27.94
N ASN A 426 37.14 -8.21 28.83
CA ASN A 426 36.52 -7.25 29.75
C ASN A 426 35.83 -6.09 29.00
N ALA A 427 36.47 -5.54 27.97
CA ALA A 427 35.87 -4.48 27.17
C ALA A 427 34.66 -4.99 26.39
N VAL A 428 34.74 -6.19 25.79
CA VAL A 428 33.63 -6.81 25.08
C VAL A 428 32.42 -7.03 26.00
N LEU A 429 32.63 -7.51 27.24
CA LEU A 429 31.56 -7.67 28.23
C LEU A 429 30.89 -6.34 28.58
N VAL A 430 31.68 -5.31 28.90
CA VAL A 430 31.16 -3.99 29.27
C VAL A 430 30.40 -3.37 28.10
N MET A 431 30.94 -3.40 26.89
CA MET A 431 30.30 -2.85 25.71
C MET A 431 29.02 -3.62 25.33
N SER A 432 29.04 -4.96 25.42
CA SER A 432 27.84 -5.80 25.18
C SER A 432 26.75 -5.53 26.21
N PHE A 433 27.11 -5.35 27.48
CA PHE A 433 26.17 -4.97 28.54
C PHE A 433 25.55 -3.59 28.28
N VAL A 434 26.37 -2.59 27.94
CA VAL A 434 25.89 -1.23 27.61
C VAL A 434 24.97 -1.26 26.39
N ALA A 435 25.35 -1.96 25.31
CA ALA A 435 24.51 -2.10 24.12
C ALA A 435 23.19 -2.83 24.44
N GLY A 436 23.23 -3.92 25.20
CA GLY A 436 22.05 -4.66 25.64
C GLY A 436 21.12 -3.80 26.51
N MET A 437 21.68 -3.01 27.42
CA MET A 437 20.93 -2.02 28.21
C MET A 437 20.27 -0.97 27.33
N LEU A 438 20.97 -0.42 26.33
CA LEU A 438 20.43 0.57 25.40
C LEU A 438 19.31 0.00 24.53
N ILE A 439 19.45 -1.22 24.02
CA ILE A 439 18.39 -1.91 23.25
C ILE A 439 17.19 -2.21 24.15
N SER A 440 17.43 -2.71 25.38
CA SER A 440 16.37 -3.03 26.33
C SER A 440 15.69 -1.79 26.92
N LEU A 441 16.32 -0.60 26.81
CA LEU A 441 15.78 0.65 27.35
C LEU A 441 14.39 0.97 26.80
N GLN A 442 14.12 0.67 25.53
CA GLN A 442 12.79 0.88 24.94
C GLN A 442 11.72 0.05 25.65
N PHE A 443 12.02 -1.22 25.95
CA PHE A 443 11.12 -2.11 26.68
C PHE A 443 10.99 -1.72 28.16
N ILE A 444 12.07 -1.23 28.78
CA ILE A 444 12.04 -0.72 30.16
C ILE A 444 11.15 0.53 30.23
N VAL A 445 11.31 1.48 29.31
CA VAL A 445 10.48 2.70 29.24
C VAL A 445 9.03 2.34 28.97
N TYR A 446 8.76 1.40 28.05
CA TYR A 446 7.42 0.92 27.78
C TYR A 446 6.80 0.21 28.99
N GLY A 447 7.58 -0.63 29.69
CA GLY A 447 7.16 -1.29 30.92
C GLY A 447 6.85 -0.29 32.03
N LEU A 448 7.70 0.72 32.22
CA LEU A 448 7.48 1.80 33.17
C LEU A 448 6.22 2.60 32.83
N HIS A 449 6.01 2.93 31.55
CA HIS A 449 4.79 3.59 31.10
C HIS A 449 3.54 2.75 31.40
N CYS A 450 3.58 1.44 31.13
CA CYS A 450 2.49 0.53 31.46
C CYS A 450 2.21 0.49 32.97
N VAL A 451 3.25 0.44 33.82
CA VAL A 451 3.12 0.45 35.28
C VAL A 451 2.51 1.78 35.76
N VAL A 452 2.95 2.92 35.22
CA VAL A 452 2.40 4.23 35.58
C VAL A 452 0.92 4.33 35.20
N VAL A 453 0.55 3.90 33.98
CA VAL A 453 -0.86 3.86 33.55
C VAL A 453 -1.69 2.95 34.46
N PHE A 454 -1.15 1.78 34.82
CA PHE A 454 -1.81 0.86 35.75
C PHE A 454 -2.03 1.50 37.13
N ILE A 455 -1.01 2.14 37.70
CA ILE A 455 -1.11 2.86 38.99
C ILE A 455 -2.18 3.96 38.90
N VAL A 456 -2.21 4.74 37.81
CA VAL A 456 -3.22 5.78 37.60
C VAL A 456 -4.63 5.20 37.54
N GLU A 457 -4.82 4.06 36.87
CA GLU A 457 -6.13 3.39 36.83
C GLU A 457 -6.53 2.80 38.19
N VAL A 458 -5.59 2.23 38.95
CA VAL A 458 -5.84 1.76 40.33
C VAL A 458 -6.23 2.93 41.24
N VAL A 459 -5.51 4.05 41.21
CA VAL A 459 -5.82 5.25 42.00
C VAL A 459 -7.18 5.83 41.59
N LYS A 460 -7.50 5.89 40.30
CA LYS A 460 -8.84 6.26 39.82
C LYS A 460 -9.90 5.30 40.33
N GLY A 461 -9.63 3.99 40.35
CA GLY A 461 -10.51 2.96 40.88
C GLY A 461 -10.81 3.15 42.36
N ILE A 462 -9.76 3.32 43.18
CA ILE A 462 -9.87 3.59 44.63
C ILE A 462 -10.68 4.86 44.88
N ARG A 463 -10.39 5.95 44.15
CA ARG A 463 -11.13 7.22 44.27
C ARG A 463 -12.61 7.04 43.93
N ARG A 464 -12.94 6.32 42.85
CA ARG A 464 -14.33 6.01 42.50
C ARG A 464 -15.02 5.15 43.57
N GLY A 465 -14.31 4.18 44.15
CA GLY A 465 -14.79 3.36 45.26
C GLY A 465 -15.09 4.20 46.52
N PHE A 466 -14.14 5.04 46.92
CA PHE A 466 -14.30 5.93 48.07
C PHE A 466 -15.46 6.92 47.90
N LEU A 467 -15.61 7.52 46.72
CA LEU A 467 -16.75 8.40 46.43
C LEU A 467 -18.10 7.68 46.49
N ARG A 468 -18.15 6.39 46.10
CA ARG A 468 -19.36 5.56 46.25
C ARG A 468 -19.66 5.28 47.72
N CYS A 469 -18.66 4.92 48.53
CA CYS A 469 -18.84 4.73 49.97
C CYS A 469 -19.30 6.01 50.67
N PHE A 470 -18.70 7.15 50.34
CA PHE A 470 -19.09 8.44 50.93
C PHE A 470 -20.53 8.85 50.55
N LYS A 471 -20.96 8.56 49.31
CA LYS A 471 -22.35 8.75 48.89
C LYS A 471 -23.32 7.87 49.68
N TRP A 472 -22.90 6.66 50.07
CA TRP A 472 -23.69 5.74 50.88
C TRP A 472 -23.81 6.19 52.35
N ILE A 473 -22.78 6.86 52.88
CA ILE A 473 -22.76 7.35 54.27
C ILE A 473 -23.57 8.65 54.45
N ARG A 474 -23.82 9.43 53.37
CA ARG A 474 -24.68 10.61 53.50
C ARG A 474 -26.10 10.18 53.89
N PRO A 475 -26.61 10.59 55.06
CA PRO A 475 -27.98 10.30 55.43
C PRO A 475 -28.93 10.88 54.37
N PRO A 476 -30.06 10.20 54.09
CA PRO A 476 -31.07 10.76 53.20
C PRO A 476 -31.44 12.17 53.69
N PRO A 477 -31.62 13.13 52.78
CA PRO A 477 -32.09 14.46 53.17
C PRO A 477 -33.38 14.28 53.98
N PRO A 478 -33.53 15.00 55.11
CA PRO A 478 -34.72 14.87 55.95
C PRO A 478 -35.94 15.10 55.08
N ASP A 479 -36.88 14.16 55.11
CA ASP A 479 -38.12 14.25 54.36
C ASP A 479 -38.75 15.60 54.66
N VAL A 480 -38.81 16.45 53.63
CA VAL A 480 -39.55 17.70 53.69
C VAL A 480 -40.99 17.26 53.88
N VAL A 481 -41.46 17.31 55.13
CA VAL A 481 -42.83 17.03 55.51
C VAL A 481 -43.71 17.93 54.66
N GLU A 482 -44.21 17.37 53.58
CA GLU A 482 -45.14 18.02 52.67
C GLU A 482 -46.42 18.17 53.47
N LYS A 483 -46.56 19.37 54.04
CA LYS A 483 -47.63 19.77 54.93
C LYS A 483 -48.89 19.86 54.07
N HIS A 484 -49.56 18.72 53.86
CA HIS A 484 -50.89 18.69 53.28
C HIS A 484 -51.80 19.61 54.09
N ARG A 485 -52.30 20.64 53.43
CA ARG A 485 -53.30 21.58 53.92
C ARG A 485 -54.40 21.68 52.89
#